data_AF-A0A7X8F3H0-F1
#
_entry.id   AF-A0A7X8F3H0-F1
#
_cell.length_a   1.000
_cell.length_b   1.000
_cell.length_c   1.000
_cell.angle_alpha   90.00
_cell.angle_beta   90.00
_cell.angle_gamma   90.00
#
_symmetry.space_group_name_H-M   'P 1'
#
loop_
_entity.id
_entity.type
_entity.pdbx_description
1 polymer ?
#
loop_
_entity_poly.entity_id
_entity_poly.type
_entity_poly.pdbx_seq_one_letter_code
_entity_poly.pdbx_strand_id
1 'polypeptide(L)'
;MKDSGGTEKQKKIILIRLLQRLNFCLFLYLFVLAYVYIIGNLQNFLDTSQVLILQIMSFTSILLILLSICAIVLSIVFAVYQKTSVYFGRFIFNLISCVIASLFLFVSAGINFLASGTGA
;
A
#
# COMPACT_ATOMS: atom_id res chain seq x y z
N MET A 1 4.86 41.93 3.27
CA MET A 1 5.27 40.51 3.22
C MET A 1 4.52 39.74 4.30
N LYS A 2 3.31 39.26 4.01
CA LYS A 2 2.49 38.51 4.98
C LYS A 2 1.58 37.54 4.21
N ASP A 3 2.20 36.62 3.48
CA ASP A 3 1.45 35.60 2.70
C ASP A 3 2.08 34.19 2.71
N SER A 4 3.25 34.00 3.33
CA SER A 4 3.89 32.67 3.38
C SER A 4 3.12 31.63 4.19
N GLY A 5 2.21 32.05 5.08
CA GLY A 5 1.41 31.14 5.92
C GLY A 5 0.29 30.42 5.17
N GLY A 6 -0.24 31.02 4.10
CA GLY A 6 -1.30 30.41 3.28
C GLY A 6 -0.77 29.27 2.39
N THR A 7 0.39 29.51 1.78
CA THR A 7 1.04 28.55 0.85
C THR A 7 1.48 27.26 1.55
N GLU A 8 2.00 27.34 2.78
CA GLU A 8 2.44 26.17 3.53
C GLU A 8 1.27 25.29 3.99
N LYS A 9 0.13 25.87 4.38
CA LYS A 9 -1.08 25.11 4.69
C LYS A 9 -1.65 24.41 3.46
N GLN A 10 -1.68 25.11 2.32
CA GLN A 10 -2.11 24.55 1.02
C GLN A 10 -1.25 23.33 0.63
N LYS A 11 0.08 23.45 0.71
CA LYS A 11 1.02 22.34 0.42
C LYS A 11 0.75 21.12 1.29
N LYS A 12 0.57 21.29 2.60
CA LYS A 12 0.27 20.18 3.53
C LYS A 12 -1.02 19.45 3.16
N ILE A 13 -2.08 20.19 2.81
CA ILE A 13 -3.37 19.61 2.40
C ILE A 13 -3.20 18.80 1.10
N ILE A 14 -2.45 19.32 0.12
CA ILE A 14 -2.16 18.61 -1.12
C ILE A 14 -1.39 17.32 -0.84
N LEU A 15 -0.36 17.38 0.00
CA LEU A 15 0.48 16.24 0.35
C LEU A 15 -0.34 15.12 1.01
N ILE A 16 -1.25 15.47 1.93
CA ILE A 16 -2.15 14.49 2.56
C ILE A 16 -3.09 13.85 1.54
N ARG A 17 -3.65 14.64 0.60
CA ARG A 17 -4.50 14.08 -0.46
C ARG A 17 -3.72 13.16 -1.39
N LEU A 18 -2.50 13.55 -1.75
CA LEU A 18 -1.61 12.73 -2.58
C LEU A 18 -1.27 11.42 -1.88
N LEU A 19 -0.93 11.47 -0.59
CA LEU A 19 -0.65 10.29 0.21
C LEU A 19 -1.85 9.32 0.20
N GLN A 20 -3.06 9.82 0.44
CA GLN A 20 -4.27 8.97 0.43
C GLN A 20 -4.56 8.38 -0.96
N ARG A 21 -4.42 9.19 -2.02
CA ARG A 21 -4.61 8.71 -3.40
C ARG A 21 -3.57 7.65 -3.77
N LEU A 22 -2.31 7.88 -3.44
CA LEU A 22 -1.23 6.94 -3.69
C LEU A 22 -1.45 5.63 -2.93
N ASN A 23 -1.86 5.71 -1.66
CA ASN A 23 -2.17 4.53 -0.85
C ASN A 23 -3.30 3.71 -1.48
N PHE A 24 -4.37 4.37 -1.93
CA PHE A 24 -5.47 3.72 -2.62
C PHE A 24 -5.06 3.11 -3.97
N CYS A 25 -4.26 3.82 -4.78
CA CYS A 25 -3.74 3.29 -6.04
C CYS A 25 -2.89 2.04 -5.85
N LEU A 26 -1.98 2.07 -4.87
CA LEU A 26 -1.13 0.92 -4.55
C LEU A 26 -1.93 -0.25 -3.99
N PHE A 27 -2.93 0.03 -3.15
CA PHE A 27 -3.85 -0.97 -2.65
C PHE A 27 -4.55 -1.70 -3.80
N LEU A 28 -5.12 -0.97 -4.77
CA LEU A 28 -5.73 -1.58 -5.96
C LEU A 28 -4.72 -2.32 -6.83
N TYR A 29 -3.53 -1.74 -7.03
CA TYR A 29 -2.47 -2.37 -7.81
C TYR A 29 -2.05 -3.73 -7.23
N LEU A 30 -2.05 -3.85 -5.90
CA LEU A 30 -1.80 -5.11 -5.20
C LEU A 30 -2.79 -6.21 -5.61
N PHE A 31 -4.09 -5.89 -5.70
CA PHE A 31 -5.12 -6.83 -6.15
C PHE A 31 -4.96 -7.20 -7.61
N VAL A 32 -4.55 -6.25 -8.46
CA VAL A 32 -4.26 -6.53 -9.86
C VAL A 32 -3.10 -7.52 -9.98
N LEU A 33 -2.01 -7.32 -9.23
CA LEU A 33 -0.89 -8.26 -9.20
C LEU A 33 -1.33 -9.65 -8.72
N ALA A 34 -2.16 -9.71 -7.68
CA ALA A 34 -2.70 -10.96 -7.16
C ALA A 34 -3.50 -11.71 -8.23
N TYR A 35 -4.38 -10.99 -8.93
CA TYR A 35 -5.19 -11.52 -10.01
C TYR A 35 -4.34 -12.04 -11.17
N VAL A 36 -3.34 -11.26 -11.61
CA VAL A 36 -2.42 -11.64 -12.68
C VAL A 36 -1.59 -12.87 -12.28
N TYR A 37 -1.14 -12.96 -11.02
CA TYR A 37 -0.46 -14.15 -10.50
C TYR A 37 -1.34 -15.39 -10.59
N ILE A 38 -2.58 -15.31 -10.09
CA ILE A 38 -3.53 -16.44 -10.09
C ILE A 38 -3.81 -16.91 -11.53
N ILE A 39 -4.12 -15.98 -12.44
CA ILE A 39 -4.40 -16.34 -13.84
C ILE A 39 -3.16 -16.89 -14.52
N GLY A 40 -2.01 -16.25 -14.35
CA GLY A 40 -0.78 -16.72 -14.98
C GLY A 40 -0.40 -18.11 -14.46
N ASN A 41 -0.67 -18.42 -13.19
CA ASN A 41 -0.44 -19.76 -12.65
C ASN A 41 -1.41 -20.79 -13.26
N LEU A 42 -2.70 -20.44 -13.41
CA LEU A 42 -3.69 -21.29 -14.10
C LEU A 42 -3.35 -21.53 -15.58
N GLN A 43 -2.74 -20.54 -16.22
CA GLN A 43 -2.31 -20.61 -17.63
C GLN A 43 -0.89 -21.19 -17.80
N ASN A 44 -0.24 -21.64 -16.71
CA ASN A 44 1.14 -22.14 -16.70
C ASN A 44 2.13 -21.20 -17.38
N PHE A 45 2.06 -19.91 -17.05
CA PHE A 45 3.08 -18.93 -17.44
C PHE A 45 4.45 -19.39 -16.94
N LEU A 46 5.50 -18.91 -17.62
CA LEU A 46 6.88 -19.22 -17.28
C LEU A 46 7.18 -18.88 -15.82
N ASP A 47 7.85 -19.78 -15.09
CA ASP A 47 8.15 -19.63 -13.66
C ASP A 47 8.85 -18.31 -13.35
N THR A 48 9.77 -17.87 -14.22
CA THR A 48 10.46 -16.58 -14.08
C THR A 48 9.51 -15.38 -14.08
N SER A 49 8.42 -15.44 -14.85
CA SER A 49 7.39 -14.39 -14.85
C SER A 49 6.60 -14.40 -13.55
N GLN A 50 6.28 -15.59 -13.02
CA GLN A 50 5.58 -15.74 -11.73
C GLN A 50 6.41 -15.23 -10.56
N VAL A 51 7.70 -15.58 -10.52
CA VAL A 51 8.64 -15.08 -9.51
C VAL A 51 8.77 -13.56 -9.59
N LEU A 52 8.84 -12.99 -10.80
CA LEU A 52 8.88 -11.54 -10.98
C LEU A 52 7.61 -10.86 -10.45
N ILE A 53 6.42 -11.42 -10.72
CA ILE A 53 5.15 -10.90 -10.18
C ILE A 53 5.17 -10.93 -8.64
N LEU A 54 5.62 -12.03 -8.03
CA LEU A 54 5.73 -12.15 -6.57
C LEU A 54 6.72 -11.14 -5.97
N GLN A 55 7.85 -10.89 -6.63
CA GLN A 55 8.83 -9.88 -6.20
C GLN A 55 8.24 -8.47 -6.24
N ILE A 56 7.56 -8.11 -7.35
CA ILE A 56 6.86 -6.82 -7.46
C ILE A 56 5.77 -6.71 -6.39
N MET A 57 5.04 -7.78 -6.12
CA MET A 57 4.02 -7.83 -5.08
C MET A 57 4.59 -7.62 -3.69
N SER A 58 5.73 -8.26 -3.35
CA SER A 58 6.45 -8.02 -2.10
C SER A 58 6.89 -6.57 -1.97
N PHE A 59 7.53 -6.01 -3.01
CA PHE A 59 7.99 -4.63 -3.00
C PHE A 59 6.82 -3.63 -2.84
N THR A 60 5.75 -3.84 -3.59
CA THR A 60 4.52 -3.03 -3.51
C THR A 60 3.91 -3.12 -2.12
N SER A 61 3.88 -4.31 -1.52
CA SER A 61 3.36 -4.53 -0.16
C SER A 61 4.17 -3.74 0.88
N ILE A 62 5.50 -3.81 0.83
CA ILE A 62 6.38 -3.05 1.75
C ILE A 62 6.11 -1.55 1.62
N LEU A 63 6.07 -1.04 0.39
CA LEU A 63 5.84 0.37 0.13
C LEU A 63 4.45 0.82 0.61
N LEU A 64 3.42 -0.01 0.40
CA LEU A 64 2.06 0.22 0.87
C LEU A 64 1.96 0.22 2.40
N ILE A 65 2.70 -0.66 3.10
CA ILE A 65 2.78 -0.68 4.56
C ILE A 65 3.36 0.63 5.08
N LEU A 66 4.50 1.06 4.54
CA LEU A 66 5.17 2.30 4.96
C LEU A 66 4.25 3.52 4.77
N LEU A 67 3.61 3.63 3.60
CA LEU A 67 2.68 4.73 3.33
C LEU A 67 1.42 4.66 4.21
N SER A 68 0.90 3.46 4.48
CA SER A 68 -0.26 3.24 5.35
C SER A 68 0.04 3.65 6.79
N ILE A 69 1.20 3.30 7.34
CA ILE A 69 1.62 3.74 8.68
C ILE A 69 1.67 5.26 8.76
N CYS A 70 2.30 5.93 7.78
CA CYS A 70 2.32 7.38 7.69
C CYS A 70 0.91 7.99 7.62
N ALA A 71 0.03 7.39 6.82
CA ALA A 71 -1.35 7.84 6.65
C ALA A 71 -2.21 7.61 7.91
N ILE A 72 -1.95 6.55 8.67
CA ILE A 72 -2.58 6.27 9.97
C ILE A 72 -2.22 7.35 10.97
N VAL A 73 -0.92 7.64 11.14
CA VAL A 73 -0.45 8.68 12.07
C VAL A 73 -1.08 10.03 11.74
N LEU A 74 -1.07 10.41 10.47
CA LEU A 74 -1.73 11.65 10.03
C LEU A 74 -3.23 11.64 10.29
N SER A 75 -3.92 10.53 10.04
CA SER A 75 -5.36 10.43 10.27
C SER A 75 -5.72 10.58 11.76
N ILE A 76 -4.91 10.02 12.67
CA ILE A 76 -5.08 10.20 14.13
C ILE A 76 -4.89 11.67 14.50
N VAL A 77 -3.78 12.29 14.05
CA VAL A 77 -3.49 13.71 14.33
C VAL A 77 -4.66 14.58 13.88
N PHE A 78 -5.11 14.44 12.62
CA PHE A 78 -6.22 15.25 12.12
C PHE A 78 -7.58 14.93 12.76
N ALA A 79 -7.84 13.68 13.14
CA ALA A 79 -9.05 13.32 13.87
C ALA A 79 -9.14 14.05 15.22
N VAL A 80 -8.03 14.13 15.96
CA VAL A 80 -7.94 14.85 17.24
C VAL A 80 -8.12 16.36 17.03
N TYR A 81 -7.48 16.95 16.01
CA TYR A 81 -7.53 18.40 15.78
C TYR A 81 -8.83 18.91 15.16
N GLN A 82 -9.39 18.19 14.18
CA GLN A 82 -10.56 18.67 13.42
C GLN A 82 -11.89 18.07 13.88
N LYS A 83 -11.88 17.03 14.74
CA LYS A 83 -13.09 16.35 15.27
C LYS A 83 -14.10 15.92 14.19
N THR A 84 -13.65 15.61 12.98
CA THR A 84 -14.53 15.16 11.89
C THR A 84 -14.44 13.66 11.66
N SER A 85 -15.60 13.03 11.48
CA SER A 85 -15.73 11.58 11.27
C SER A 85 -15.06 11.09 9.96
N VAL A 86 -14.78 11.97 9.01
CA VAL A 86 -14.12 11.62 7.75
C VAL A 86 -12.69 11.10 7.98
N TYR A 87 -11.97 11.63 8.97
CA TYR A 87 -10.63 11.14 9.30
C TYR A 87 -10.66 9.78 9.98
N PHE A 88 -11.75 9.44 10.67
CA PHE A 88 -11.95 8.11 11.22
C PHE A 88 -12.13 7.07 10.11
N GLY A 89 -12.95 7.36 9.09
CA GLY A 89 -13.09 6.49 7.92
C GLY A 89 -11.75 6.28 7.19
N ARG A 90 -10.95 7.34 7.03
CA ARG A 90 -9.60 7.25 6.47
C ARG A 90 -8.67 6.40 7.34
N PHE A 91 -8.73 6.56 8.66
CA PHE A 91 -7.94 5.75 9.58
C PHE A 91 -8.25 4.26 9.40
N ILE A 92 -9.54 3.87 9.39
CA ILE A 92 -9.95 2.47 9.20
C ILE A 92 -9.48 1.93 7.84
N PHE A 93 -9.64 2.69 6.76
CA PHE A 93 -9.16 2.28 5.43
C PHE A 93 -7.65 2.03 5.41
N ASN A 94 -6.86 2.92 6.02
CA ASN A 94 -5.40 2.77 6.05
C ASN A 94 -4.97 1.61 6.96
N LEU A 95 -5.71 1.32 8.03
CA LEU A 95 -5.51 0.15 8.87
C LEU A 95 -5.74 -1.14 8.06
N ILE A 96 -6.86 -1.23 7.35
CA ILE A 96 -7.21 -2.38 6.50
C ILE A 96 -6.16 -2.55 5.39
N SER A 97 -5.76 -1.46 4.73
CA SER A 97 -4.72 -1.47 3.71
C SER A 97 -3.41 -2.03 4.25
N CYS A 98 -3.01 -1.62 5.46
CA CYS A 98 -1.79 -2.11 6.11
C CYS A 98 -1.87 -3.61 6.41
N VAL A 99 -3.00 -4.10 6.94
CA VAL A 99 -3.19 -5.52 7.26
C VAL A 99 -3.16 -6.36 5.98
N ILE A 100 -3.88 -5.95 4.95
CA ILE A 100 -3.93 -6.65 3.66
C ILE A 100 -2.52 -6.67 3.03
N ALA A 101 -1.83 -5.54 3.01
CA ALA A 101 -0.46 -5.46 2.49
C ALA A 101 0.49 -6.43 3.23
N SER A 102 0.40 -6.52 4.55
CA SER A 102 1.18 -7.47 5.35
C SER A 102 0.87 -8.92 4.95
N LEU A 103 -0.41 -9.29 4.79
CA LEU A 103 -0.79 -10.63 4.35
C LEU A 103 -0.19 -10.97 2.99
N PHE A 104 -0.29 -10.06 2.03
CA PHE A 104 0.29 -10.24 0.71
C PHE A 104 1.81 -10.36 0.76
N LEU A 105 2.49 -9.57 1.58
CA LEU A 105 3.94 -9.67 1.78
C LEU A 105 4.35 -11.03 2.31
N PHE A 106 3.64 -11.56 3.31
CA PHE A 106 3.93 -12.88 3.86
C PHE A 106 3.67 -13.99 2.84
N VAL A 107 2.56 -13.91 2.10
CA VAL A 107 2.25 -14.90 1.05
C VAL A 107 3.29 -14.85 -0.05
N SER A 108 3.61 -13.68 -0.59
CA SER A 108 4.56 -13.56 -1.70
C SER A 108 5.98 -13.91 -1.30
N ALA A 109 6.43 -13.51 -0.10
CA ALA A 109 7.73 -13.90 0.43
C ALA A 109 7.80 -15.40 0.74
N GLY A 110 6.72 -15.99 1.29
CA GLY A 110 6.63 -17.42 1.56
C GLY A 110 6.71 -18.26 0.30
N ILE A 111 5.98 -17.89 -0.76
CA ILE A 111 6.04 -18.58 -2.06
C ILE A 111 7.44 -18.43 -2.67
N ASN A 112 8.04 -17.23 -2.66
CA ASN A 112 9.40 -17.03 -3.17
C ASN A 112 10.43 -17.86 -2.39
N PHE A 113 10.30 -17.94 -1.06
CA PHE A 113 11.16 -18.75 -0.21
C PHE A 113 11.06 -20.24 -0.59
N LEU A 114 9.84 -20.76 -0.72
CA LEU A 114 9.61 -22.15 -1.13
C LEU A 114 10.19 -22.43 -2.53
N ALA A 115 9.94 -21.53 -3.50
CA ALA A 115 10.46 -21.66 -4.86
C ALA A 115 11.99 -21.66 -4.91
N SER A 116 12.65 -20.88 -4.04
CA SER A 116 14.13 -20.88 -3.92
C SER A 116 14.68 -22.11 -3.19
N GLY A 117 13.94 -22.67 -2.23
CA GLY A 117 14.36 -23.84 -1.44
C GLY A 117 14.24 -25.17 -2.17
N THR A 118 13.39 -25.26 -3.19
CA THR A 118 13.27 -26.45 -4.07
C THR A 118 14.28 -26.47 -5.23
N GLY A 119 15.14 -25.46 -5.33
CA GLY A 119 16.11 -25.29 -6.42
C GLY A 119 17.58 -25.54 -6.05
N ALA A 120 17.87 -26.15 -4.89
CA ALA A 120 19.23 -26.52 -4.45
C ALA A 120 19.51 -28.02 -4.64
#